data_AF-A0A2H5AVI7-F1
#
_entry.id   AF-A0A2H5AVI7-F1
#
_cell.length_a   1.000
_cell.length_b   1.000
_cell.length_c   1.000
_cell.angle_alpha   90.00
_cell.angle_beta   90.00
_cell.angle_gamma   90.00
#
_symmetry.space_group_name_H-M   'P 1'
#
loop_
_entity.id
_entity.type
_entity.pdbx_description
1 polymer ?
#
loop_
_entity_poly.entity_id
_entity_poly.type
_entity_poly.pdbx_seq_one_letter_code
_entity_poly.pdbx_strand_id
1 'polypeptide(L)'
;MKGLTAPPAWTAKAKGTLDAVRAAMAANSERVFTAHWTEDAVRDLLLELVGVKCWYCETLIVRADVNVDHFRPKSEVLDVPGHPGYWWLAYDVSNYRIACKHCNSGGARYNGVPEGRAKGSQFPLLAGPRARTSLDDLEREQPLLLDPAHHGDPDLLGFDTAGYARRSNTPYSSAEADSGLCRADETIRILALNDSRIVPLRSRLMQEVGVLARFGDAPEIQALIDAKVEPQAQWSAAAATALALQRACNRPIAAPAQPATTPVVTPVLDPRRSRVDLRDLLEYLDPDDLKAGITLTGRYNRTVYQATLKSDGELDVLGRLWRTPTTAARVATGSRQIDGWDFWRLTIAGVEQTLAEFRAKHFPPATRP
;
A
#
# COMPACT_ATOMS: atom_id res chain seq x y z
N MET A 1 17.51 -2.96 5.78
CA MET A 1 17.84 -2.10 6.94
C MET A 1 18.60 -2.80 8.07
N LYS A 2 18.62 -4.14 8.18
CA LYS A 2 19.55 -4.83 9.09
C LYS A 2 21.00 -4.44 8.76
N GLY A 3 21.74 -3.94 9.75
CA GLY A 3 23.15 -3.56 9.62
C GLY A 3 23.43 -2.05 9.58
N LEU A 4 22.41 -1.19 9.43
CA LEU A 4 22.61 0.26 9.48
C LEU A 4 22.86 0.68 10.94
N THR A 5 24.06 1.17 11.24
CA THR A 5 24.47 1.56 12.60
C THR A 5 24.63 3.06 12.69
N ALA A 6 23.91 3.70 13.61
CA ALA A 6 24.04 5.14 13.82
C ALA A 6 25.40 5.50 14.44
N PRO A 7 25.93 6.71 14.19
CA PRO A 7 27.22 7.12 14.74
C PRO A 7 27.22 7.07 16.28
N PRO A 8 28.33 6.64 16.93
CA PRO A 8 28.37 6.45 18.38
C PRO A 8 27.96 7.69 19.19
N ALA A 9 28.39 8.88 18.75
CA ALA A 9 28.03 10.15 19.38
C ALA A 9 26.52 10.44 19.31
N TRP A 10 25.89 10.15 18.17
CA TRP A 10 24.45 10.26 18.02
C TRP A 10 23.73 9.25 18.92
N THR A 11 24.19 8.00 18.91
CA THR A 11 23.61 6.91 19.72
C THR A 11 23.65 7.22 21.21
N ALA A 12 24.77 7.75 21.73
CA ALA A 12 24.89 8.14 23.13
C ALA A 12 23.90 9.25 23.52
N LYS A 13 23.78 10.28 22.67
CA LYS A 13 22.83 11.38 22.86
C LYS A 13 21.38 10.91 22.81
N ALA A 14 21.03 10.14 21.79
CA ALA A 14 19.68 9.62 21.60
C ALA A 14 19.27 8.66 22.74
N LYS A 15 20.21 7.87 23.25
CA LYS A 15 20.03 7.04 24.45
C LYS A 15 19.68 7.89 25.68
N GLY A 16 20.41 8.98 25.93
CA GLY A 16 20.10 9.89 27.04
C GLY A 16 18.68 10.44 26.98
N THR A 17 18.24 10.89 25.79
CA THR A 17 16.86 11.36 25.59
C THR A 17 15.84 10.22 25.75
N LEU A 18 16.14 9.02 25.27
CA LEU A 18 15.27 7.85 25.45
C LEU A 18 15.13 7.44 26.93
N ASP A 19 16.20 7.51 27.71
CA ASP A 19 16.19 7.19 29.14
C ASP A 19 15.34 8.22 29.91
N ALA A 20 15.37 9.50 29.53
CA ALA A 20 14.47 10.52 30.07
C ALA A 20 13.00 10.24 29.71
N VAL A 21 12.71 9.85 28.46
CA VAL A 21 11.35 9.44 28.05
C VAL A 21 10.88 8.22 28.86
N ARG A 22 11.75 7.23 29.09
CA ARG A 22 11.44 6.07 29.93
C ARG A 22 11.10 6.47 31.35
N ALA A 23 11.86 7.38 31.95
CA ALA A 23 11.57 7.91 33.29
C ALA A 23 10.21 8.63 33.34
N ALA A 24 9.90 9.45 32.34
CA ALA A 24 8.61 10.13 32.23
C ALA A 24 7.44 9.15 32.08
N MET A 25 7.60 8.09 31.27
CA MET A 25 6.62 7.00 31.16
C MET A 25 6.36 6.32 32.49
N ALA A 26 7.41 6.04 33.28
CA ALA A 26 7.29 5.42 34.60
C ALA A 26 6.61 6.34 35.63
N ALA A 27 6.87 7.65 35.54
CA ALA A 27 6.26 8.67 36.39
C ALA A 27 4.87 9.12 35.93
N ASN A 28 4.37 8.61 34.79
CA ASN A 28 3.15 9.07 34.12
C ASN A 28 3.14 10.60 33.90
N SER A 29 4.28 11.16 33.52
CA SER A 29 4.47 12.60 33.25
C SER A 29 4.57 12.89 31.76
N GLU A 30 4.64 14.18 31.40
CA GLU A 30 4.83 14.60 30.01
C GLU A 30 6.13 14.02 29.42
N ARG A 31 6.03 13.60 28.16
CA ARG A 31 7.13 12.96 27.42
C ARG A 31 7.66 13.95 26.41
N VAL A 32 8.95 14.26 26.51
CA VAL A 32 9.61 15.20 25.60
C VAL A 32 10.49 14.42 24.64
N PHE A 33 10.22 14.54 23.35
CA PHE A 33 11.04 13.97 22.29
C PHE A 33 11.85 15.08 21.60
N THR A 34 13.17 15.01 21.69
CA THR A 34 14.07 15.85 20.90
C THR A 34 14.25 15.25 19.52
N ALA A 35 14.19 16.06 18.46
CA ALA A 35 14.22 15.62 17.07
C ALA A 35 15.60 15.15 16.56
N HIS A 36 16.29 14.30 17.31
CA HIS A 36 17.60 13.76 16.90
C HIS A 36 17.55 13.00 15.56
N TRP A 37 16.38 12.51 15.15
CA TRP A 37 16.17 11.85 13.86
C TRP A 37 16.31 12.78 12.65
N THR A 38 16.27 14.10 12.81
CA THR A 38 16.45 15.05 11.70
C THR A 38 17.91 15.48 11.51
N GLU A 39 18.81 15.09 12.41
CA GLU A 39 20.21 15.43 12.35
C GLU A 39 20.91 14.77 11.18
N ASP A 40 21.81 15.50 10.53
CA ASP A 40 22.57 15.09 9.35
C ASP A 40 23.24 13.72 9.53
N ALA A 41 23.83 13.49 10.71
CA ALA A 41 24.50 12.23 11.08
C ALA A 41 23.63 10.96 10.92
N VAL A 42 22.30 11.07 11.00
CA VAL A 42 21.39 9.94 10.75
C VAL A 42 20.62 10.11 9.46
N ARG A 43 20.23 11.34 9.12
CA ARG A 43 19.52 11.62 7.87
C ARG A 43 20.35 11.20 6.66
N ASP A 44 21.64 11.50 6.65
CA ASP A 44 22.51 11.23 5.51
C ASP A 44 22.72 9.72 5.31
N LEU A 45 22.80 8.93 6.39
CA LEU A 45 22.82 7.46 6.33
C LEU A 45 21.56 6.88 5.66
N LEU A 46 20.40 7.48 5.91
CA LEU A 46 19.15 7.06 5.27
C LEU A 46 19.08 7.48 3.80
N LEU A 47 19.66 8.64 3.46
CA LEU A 47 19.74 9.14 2.09
C LEU A 47 20.71 8.31 1.22
N GLU A 48 21.79 7.78 1.79
CA GLU A 48 22.71 6.87 1.08
C GLU A 48 22.02 5.59 0.58
N LEU A 49 20.97 5.13 1.28
CA LEU A 49 20.28 3.88 0.92
C LEU A 49 19.40 4.00 -0.33
N VAL A 50 18.66 5.11 -0.49
CA VAL A 50 17.64 5.25 -1.54
C VAL A 50 17.70 6.59 -2.28
N GLY A 51 18.67 7.43 -1.98
CA GLY A 51 18.78 8.79 -2.52
C GLY A 51 17.81 9.79 -1.88
N VAL A 52 17.75 10.97 -2.47
CA VAL A 52 16.91 12.09 -2.00
C VAL A 52 15.48 11.97 -2.53
N LYS A 53 14.83 10.84 -2.24
CA LYS A 53 13.43 10.57 -2.59
C LYS A 53 12.61 10.07 -1.41
N CYS A 54 11.29 10.22 -1.51
CA CYS A 54 10.35 9.61 -0.58
C CYS A 54 10.35 8.09 -0.73
N TRP A 55 10.53 7.33 0.36
CA TRP A 55 10.51 5.86 0.34
C TRP A 55 9.14 5.30 -0.05
N TYR A 56 8.07 6.09 0.18
CA TYR A 56 6.70 5.67 -0.07
C TYR A 56 6.24 5.93 -1.51
N CYS A 57 6.40 7.15 -2.01
CA CYS A 57 5.90 7.56 -3.33
C CYS A 57 7.00 7.74 -4.38
N GLU A 58 8.27 7.57 -3.99
CA GLU A 58 9.47 7.71 -4.83
C GLU A 58 9.65 9.08 -5.51
N THR A 59 8.86 10.11 -5.14
CA THR A 59 9.07 11.48 -5.60
C THR A 59 10.34 12.06 -4.99
N LEU A 60 11.19 12.69 -5.81
CA LEU A 60 12.40 13.38 -5.34
C LEU A 60 12.05 14.57 -4.45
N ILE A 61 12.88 14.81 -3.45
CA ILE A 61 12.71 15.88 -2.45
C ILE A 61 13.87 16.88 -2.60
N VAL A 62 13.90 17.60 -3.72
CA VAL A 62 15.07 18.43 -4.09
C VAL A 62 15.06 19.82 -3.45
N ARG A 63 13.89 20.47 -3.35
CA ARG A 63 13.74 21.86 -2.86
C ARG A 63 12.87 21.98 -1.61
N ALA A 64 12.65 20.86 -0.92
CA ALA A 64 11.86 20.80 0.30
C ALA A 64 12.66 20.07 1.37
N ASP A 65 12.31 20.31 2.63
CA ASP A 65 12.93 19.58 3.73
C ASP A 65 12.58 18.09 3.66
N VAL A 66 13.62 17.28 3.76
CA VAL A 66 13.52 15.84 3.89
C VAL A 66 13.00 15.51 5.29
N ASN A 67 11.85 14.84 5.37
CA ASN A 67 11.32 14.41 6.67
C ASN A 67 11.75 12.97 6.96
N VAL A 68 12.07 12.70 8.22
CA VAL A 68 12.27 11.35 8.73
C VAL A 68 11.01 10.93 9.47
N ASP A 69 10.27 10.00 8.87
CA ASP A 69 9.06 9.39 9.42
C ASP A 69 9.41 8.21 10.34
N HIS A 70 8.63 8.06 11.41
CA HIS A 70 8.66 6.88 12.28
C HIS A 70 7.62 5.88 11.77
N PHE A 71 8.05 4.79 11.12
CA PHE A 71 7.13 3.80 10.55
C PHE A 71 6.11 3.33 11.60
N ARG A 72 6.60 2.90 12.76
CA ARG A 72 5.84 2.79 14.01
C ARG A 72 5.86 4.13 14.77
N PRO A 73 4.72 4.79 14.99
CA PRO A 73 4.68 6.17 15.50
C PRO A 73 5.06 6.25 16.98
N LYS A 74 5.94 7.20 17.31
CA LYS A 74 6.57 7.31 18.64
C LYS A 74 5.65 7.75 19.78
N SER A 75 4.68 8.62 19.53
CA SER A 75 3.95 9.35 20.59
C SER A 75 2.52 8.84 20.82
N GLU A 76 1.88 8.31 19.78
CA GLU A 76 0.51 7.82 19.79
C GLU A 76 0.26 6.94 18.56
N VAL A 77 -0.83 6.17 18.59
CA VAL A 77 -1.35 5.45 17.41
C VAL A 77 -2.78 5.94 17.17
N LEU A 78 -3.05 6.48 15.98
CA LEU A 78 -4.37 6.99 15.63
C LEU A 78 -5.42 5.88 15.70
N ASP A 79 -6.61 6.20 16.21
CA ASP A 79 -7.73 5.28 16.49
C ASP A 79 -7.45 4.15 17.48
N VAL A 80 -6.37 4.24 18.27
CA VAL A 80 -6.11 3.29 19.35
C VAL A 80 -6.02 4.06 20.67
N PRO A 81 -7.17 4.34 21.32
CA PRO A 81 -7.22 5.08 22.58
C PRO A 81 -6.30 4.47 23.65
N GLY A 82 -5.56 5.34 24.33
CA GLY A 82 -4.64 4.95 25.40
C GLY A 82 -3.39 4.21 24.93
N HIS A 83 -3.11 4.08 23.63
CA HIS A 83 -1.81 3.58 23.18
C HIS A 83 -0.71 4.63 23.41
N PRO A 84 0.40 4.31 24.09
CA PRO A 84 1.45 5.30 24.37
C PRO A 84 2.33 5.62 23.14
N GLY A 85 1.96 5.20 21.94
CA GLY A 85 2.91 5.09 20.82
C GLY A 85 4.07 4.12 21.10
N TYR A 86 4.90 3.89 20.08
CA TYR A 86 6.08 3.05 20.14
C TYR A 86 7.29 3.89 20.61
N TRP A 87 7.17 4.51 21.79
CA TRP A 87 8.14 5.49 22.29
C TRP A 87 9.55 4.90 22.45
N TRP A 88 9.66 3.60 22.69
CA TRP A 88 10.94 2.88 22.77
C TRP A 88 11.65 2.76 21.42
N LEU A 89 10.93 2.97 20.30
CA LEU A 89 11.47 3.00 18.94
C LEU A 89 11.65 4.44 18.42
N ALA A 90 11.49 5.45 19.27
CA ALA A 90 11.61 6.85 18.86
C ALA A 90 13.00 7.20 18.33
N TYR A 91 14.02 6.46 18.77
CA TYR A 91 15.42 6.62 18.43
C TYR A 91 16.04 5.39 17.75
N ASP A 92 15.21 4.51 17.18
CA ASP A 92 15.66 3.34 16.43
C ASP A 92 15.69 3.66 14.93
N VAL A 93 16.89 3.64 14.34
CA VAL A 93 17.07 3.96 12.91
C VAL A 93 16.35 2.96 12.01
N SER A 94 16.17 1.71 12.44
CA SER A 94 15.40 0.71 11.68
C SER A 94 13.91 1.07 11.57
N ASN A 95 13.42 1.97 12.41
CA ASN A 95 12.06 2.49 12.40
C ASN A 95 11.92 3.78 11.55
N TYR A 96 13.00 4.28 10.93
CA TYR A 96 13.00 5.55 10.18
C TYR A 96 12.84 5.39 8.68
N ARG A 97 12.02 6.23 8.05
CA ARG A 97 11.84 6.29 6.58
C ARG A 97 12.00 7.72 6.10
N ILE A 98 12.67 7.92 4.96
CA ILE A 98 12.64 9.24 4.32
C ILE A 98 11.28 9.42 3.64
N ALA A 99 10.59 10.49 4.00
CA ALA A 99 9.24 10.74 3.51
C ALA A 99 9.06 12.19 3.09
N CYS A 100 8.33 12.40 1.99
CA CYS A 100 7.84 13.73 1.65
C CYS A 100 6.74 14.13 2.64
N LYS A 101 6.49 15.44 2.78
CA LYS A 101 5.41 15.98 3.63
C LYS A 101 4.04 15.37 3.28
N HIS A 102 3.82 15.06 1.99
CA HIS A 102 2.57 14.50 1.50
C HIS A 102 2.27 13.10 2.03
N CYS A 103 3.25 12.20 2.06
CA CYS A 103 3.08 10.86 2.60
C CYS A 103 3.16 10.83 4.13
N ASN A 104 4.02 11.68 4.73
CA ASN A 104 4.28 11.66 6.16
C ASN A 104 3.16 12.28 6.99
N SER A 105 2.80 13.54 6.74
CA SER A 105 2.08 14.35 7.75
C SER A 105 1.03 15.31 7.20
N GLY A 106 0.78 15.35 5.89
CA GLY A 106 -0.32 16.17 5.38
C GLY A 106 -0.75 15.87 3.96
N GLY A 107 -2.04 15.94 3.69
CA GLY A 107 -2.55 16.10 2.34
C GLY A 107 -2.31 14.89 1.43
N ALA A 108 -2.53 13.68 1.96
CA ALA A 108 -3.07 12.63 1.11
C ALA A 108 -4.28 13.24 0.41
N ARG A 109 -4.25 13.27 -0.92
CA ARG A 109 -5.27 13.91 -1.74
C ARG A 109 -5.57 13.02 -2.92
N TYR A 110 -6.83 13.01 -3.29
CA TYR A 110 -7.25 12.47 -4.56
C TYR A 110 -8.04 13.53 -5.32
N ASN A 111 -7.60 13.84 -6.56
CA ASN A 111 -8.17 14.92 -7.37
C ASN A 111 -8.31 16.26 -6.62
N GLY A 112 -7.31 16.61 -5.80
CA GLY A 112 -7.30 17.85 -5.02
C GLY A 112 -8.14 17.82 -3.73
N VAL A 113 -8.95 16.78 -3.52
CA VAL A 113 -9.75 16.59 -2.31
C VAL A 113 -8.90 15.91 -1.22
N PRO A 114 -8.86 16.42 0.02
CA PRO A 114 -8.19 15.75 1.12
C PRO A 114 -8.73 14.34 1.36
N GLU A 115 -7.84 13.36 1.27
CA GLU A 115 -8.08 11.95 1.56
C GLU A 115 -7.41 11.61 2.90
N GLY A 116 -8.07 11.96 4.01
CA GLY A 116 -7.52 11.73 5.35
C GLY A 116 -6.26 12.55 5.66
N ARG A 117 -5.40 12.02 6.56
CA ARG A 117 -4.26 12.73 7.17
C ARG A 117 -2.88 12.31 6.63
N ALA A 118 -2.83 11.58 5.51
CA ALA A 118 -1.66 10.78 5.12
C ALA A 118 -1.28 9.78 6.22
N LYS A 119 -0.04 9.25 6.25
CA LYS A 119 0.35 8.29 7.30
C LYS A 119 0.17 8.86 8.70
N GLY A 120 0.85 9.95 9.04
CA GLY A 120 0.84 10.54 10.39
C GLY A 120 1.11 9.49 11.46
N SER A 121 0.25 9.46 12.49
CA SER A 121 0.23 8.43 13.53
C SER A 121 -0.62 7.18 13.18
N GLN A 122 -1.05 7.03 11.92
CA GLN A 122 -1.75 5.82 11.46
C GLN A 122 -0.76 4.65 11.38
N PHE A 123 -1.04 3.63 12.18
CA PHE A 123 -0.33 2.35 12.14
C PHE A 123 -1.32 1.19 12.30
N PRO A 124 -2.24 1.00 11.33
CA PRO A 124 -3.20 -0.10 11.36
C PRO A 124 -2.47 -1.44 11.29
N LEU A 125 -2.97 -2.43 12.02
CA LEU A 125 -2.51 -3.82 11.90
C LEU A 125 -3.51 -4.58 11.05
N LEU A 126 -2.99 -5.47 10.21
CA LEU A 126 -3.75 -6.48 9.51
C LEU A 126 -4.17 -7.60 10.46
N ALA A 127 -3.24 -8.04 11.30
CA ALA A 127 -3.42 -9.13 12.26
C ALA A 127 -2.38 -9.05 13.40
N GLY A 128 -2.58 -9.90 14.42
CA GLY A 128 -1.65 -10.05 15.53
C GLY A 128 -1.87 -9.06 16.69
N PRO A 129 -1.26 -9.33 17.86
CA PRO A 129 -1.37 -8.48 19.02
C PRO A 129 -0.53 -7.21 18.83
N ARG A 130 -1.13 -6.05 19.12
CA ARG A 130 -0.41 -4.77 19.11
C ARG A 130 0.52 -4.67 20.31
N ALA A 131 1.79 -4.36 20.05
CA ALA A 131 2.80 -4.09 21.06
C ALA A 131 2.58 -2.73 21.72
N ARG A 132 2.63 -2.69 23.06
CA ARG A 132 2.36 -1.51 23.88
C ARG A 132 3.58 -1.09 24.71
N THR A 133 4.57 -1.95 24.85
CA THR A 133 5.79 -1.74 25.63
C THR A 133 7.02 -2.27 24.89
N SER A 134 8.21 -1.91 25.36
CA SER A 134 9.49 -2.42 24.83
C SER A 134 9.75 -3.90 25.10
N LEU A 135 8.91 -4.57 25.89
CA LEU A 135 9.02 -6.01 26.20
C LEU A 135 8.16 -6.86 25.28
N ASP A 136 7.27 -6.24 24.50
CA ASP A 136 6.40 -6.95 23.58
C ASP A 136 7.17 -7.33 22.31
N ASP A 137 6.83 -8.51 21.77
CA ASP A 137 7.42 -9.02 20.53
C ASP A 137 6.79 -8.34 19.29
N LEU A 138 7.56 -7.46 18.65
CA LEU A 138 7.14 -6.73 17.46
C LEU A 138 6.92 -7.62 16.24
N GLU A 139 7.50 -8.81 16.19
CA GLU A 139 7.36 -9.74 15.06
C GLU A 139 5.97 -10.41 15.03
N ARG A 140 5.24 -10.34 16.16
CA ARG A 140 3.85 -10.81 16.23
C ARG A 140 2.86 -9.81 15.62
N GLU A 141 3.24 -8.54 15.47
CA GLU A 141 2.43 -7.57 14.75
C GLU A 141 2.52 -7.82 13.24
N GLN A 142 1.39 -7.79 12.55
CA GLN A 142 1.37 -7.75 11.09
C GLN A 142 0.85 -6.38 10.65
N PRO A 143 1.71 -5.42 10.28
CA PRO A 143 1.29 -4.09 9.83
C PRO A 143 0.46 -4.16 8.56
N LEU A 144 -0.65 -3.43 8.51
CA LEU A 144 -1.44 -3.29 7.28
C LEU A 144 -0.70 -2.43 6.23
N LEU A 145 0.01 -1.39 6.69
CA LEU A 145 0.81 -0.54 5.83
C LEU A 145 2.02 -1.33 5.31
N LEU A 146 2.34 -1.18 4.02
CA LEU A 146 3.56 -1.72 3.45
C LEU A 146 4.77 -0.89 3.91
N ASP A 147 5.81 -1.59 4.33
CA ASP A 147 7.09 -1.02 4.73
C ASP A 147 8.11 -1.14 3.58
N PRO A 148 8.55 -0.05 2.95
CA PRO A 148 9.57 -0.11 1.90
C PRO A 148 10.92 -0.69 2.36
N ALA A 149 11.17 -0.76 3.67
CA ALA A 149 12.37 -1.37 4.25
C ALA A 149 12.27 -2.89 4.46
N HIS A 150 11.06 -3.45 4.35
CA HIS A 150 10.79 -4.87 4.61
C HIS A 150 10.88 -5.66 3.29
N HIS A 151 11.66 -6.75 3.29
CA HIS A 151 12.13 -7.42 2.07
C HIS A 151 11.02 -7.93 1.12
N GLY A 152 9.79 -8.18 1.59
CA GLY A 152 8.69 -8.66 0.73
C GLY A 152 7.56 -7.65 0.52
N ASP A 153 7.58 -6.51 1.19
CA ASP A 153 6.48 -5.54 1.13
C ASP A 153 6.43 -4.78 -0.21
N PRO A 154 7.56 -4.33 -0.80
CA PRO A 154 7.56 -3.73 -2.13
C PRO A 154 6.94 -4.63 -3.21
N ASP A 155 7.12 -5.95 -3.12
CA ASP A 155 6.61 -6.91 -4.11
C ASP A 155 5.08 -7.03 -4.12
N LEU A 156 4.39 -6.49 -3.11
CA LEU A 156 2.93 -6.44 -3.05
C LEU A 156 2.35 -5.28 -3.87
N LEU A 157 3.18 -4.34 -4.32
CA LEU A 157 2.80 -3.16 -5.08
C LEU A 157 3.37 -3.22 -6.51
N GLY A 158 2.59 -2.78 -7.49
CA GLY A 158 3.01 -2.65 -8.89
C GLY A 158 2.41 -1.39 -9.52
N PHE A 159 2.64 -1.20 -10.82
CA PHE A 159 2.11 -0.06 -11.58
C PHE A 159 1.44 -0.52 -12.87
N ASP A 160 0.33 0.10 -13.23
CA ASP A 160 -0.26 -0.08 -14.55
C ASP A 160 0.36 0.87 -15.60
N THR A 161 0.04 0.65 -16.87
CA THR A 161 0.56 1.45 -17.99
C THR A 161 0.10 2.91 -17.96
N ALA A 162 -0.96 3.22 -17.21
CA ALA A 162 -1.45 4.57 -16.96
C ALA A 162 -0.72 5.26 -15.79
N GLY A 163 0.27 4.61 -15.17
CA GLY A 163 1.09 5.17 -14.11
C GLY A 163 0.43 5.14 -12.74
N TYR A 164 -0.68 4.42 -12.56
CA TYR A 164 -1.27 4.21 -11.25
C TYR A 164 -0.55 3.09 -10.51
N ALA A 165 -0.33 3.28 -9.21
CA ALA A 165 0.02 2.20 -8.30
C ALA A 165 -1.18 1.27 -8.13
N ARG A 166 -0.92 -0.03 -8.16
CA ARG A 166 -1.87 -1.13 -8.02
C ARG A 166 -1.28 -2.18 -7.08
N ARG A 167 -2.10 -3.09 -6.58
CA ARG A 167 -1.56 -4.35 -6.05
C ARG A 167 -0.84 -5.11 -7.16
N SER A 168 0.22 -5.84 -6.83
CA SER A 168 0.87 -6.76 -7.75
C SER A 168 0.03 -8.03 -7.95
N ASN A 169 0.53 -9.01 -8.70
CA ASN A 169 -0.13 -10.32 -8.87
C ASN A 169 0.21 -11.30 -7.73
N THR A 170 0.92 -10.87 -6.68
CA THR A 170 1.20 -11.71 -5.52
C THR A 170 -0.12 -12.19 -4.88
N PRO A 171 -0.27 -13.49 -4.58
CA PRO A 171 -1.45 -14.02 -3.90
C PRO A 171 -1.69 -13.34 -2.56
N TYR A 172 -2.96 -13.24 -2.14
CA TYR A 172 -3.27 -12.75 -0.80
C TYR A 172 -2.69 -13.69 0.26
N SER A 173 -2.13 -13.10 1.30
CA SER A 173 -1.77 -13.86 2.50
C SER A 173 -3.03 -14.38 3.22
N SER A 174 -2.87 -15.38 4.10
CA SER A 174 -3.97 -15.84 4.95
C SER A 174 -4.51 -14.72 5.83
N ALA A 175 -3.65 -13.83 6.33
CA ALA A 175 -4.07 -12.70 7.14
C ALA A 175 -4.90 -11.67 6.35
N GLU A 176 -4.58 -11.42 5.08
CA GLU A 176 -5.40 -10.60 4.18
C GLU A 176 -6.77 -11.24 3.95
N ALA A 177 -6.81 -12.53 3.67
CA ALA A 177 -8.07 -13.26 3.49
C ALA A 177 -8.93 -13.31 4.76
N ASP A 178 -8.31 -13.54 5.91
CA ASP A 178 -9.01 -13.62 7.20
C ASP A 178 -9.58 -12.26 7.60
N SER A 179 -8.82 -11.18 7.36
CA SER A 179 -9.24 -9.80 7.66
C SER A 179 -10.17 -9.20 6.60
N GLY A 180 -10.21 -9.76 5.39
CA GLY A 180 -10.93 -9.19 4.26
C GLY A 180 -10.31 -7.89 3.72
N LEU A 181 -9.02 -7.66 4.01
CA LEU A 181 -8.28 -6.45 3.62
C LEU A 181 -7.14 -6.81 2.66
N CYS A 182 -6.81 -5.89 1.75
CA CYS A 182 -5.58 -5.96 0.98
C CYS A 182 -4.59 -4.91 1.48
N ARG A 183 -3.37 -5.33 1.83
CA ARG A 183 -2.32 -4.43 2.34
C ARG A 183 -1.93 -3.36 1.31
N ALA A 184 -1.80 -3.75 0.04
CA ALA A 184 -1.40 -2.85 -1.03
C ALA A 184 -2.45 -1.76 -1.30
N ASP A 185 -3.73 -2.14 -1.45
CA ASP A 185 -4.82 -1.18 -1.69
C ASP A 185 -4.97 -0.19 -0.53
N GLU A 186 -4.91 -0.68 0.71
CA GLU A 186 -4.97 0.20 1.89
C GLU A 186 -3.75 1.11 2.01
N THR A 187 -2.57 0.64 1.62
CA THR A 187 -1.35 1.47 1.55
C THR A 187 -1.47 2.55 0.49
N ILE A 188 -1.93 2.20 -0.72
CA ILE A 188 -2.18 3.14 -1.82
C ILE A 188 -3.14 4.24 -1.36
N ARG A 189 -4.22 3.86 -0.64
CA ARG A 189 -5.20 4.79 -0.09
C ARG A 189 -4.61 5.68 1.01
N ILE A 190 -3.97 5.10 2.03
CA ILE A 190 -3.45 5.84 3.20
C ILE A 190 -2.38 6.86 2.79
N LEU A 191 -1.50 6.49 1.86
CA LEU A 191 -0.38 7.32 1.42
C LEU A 191 -0.71 8.17 0.18
N ALA A 192 -1.93 8.06 -0.35
CA ALA A 192 -2.36 8.66 -1.61
C ALA A 192 -1.36 8.44 -2.76
N LEU A 193 -0.92 7.18 -2.93
CA LEU A 193 0.04 6.82 -3.98
C LEU A 193 -0.50 7.02 -5.40
N ASN A 194 -1.77 7.38 -5.54
CA ASN A 194 -2.43 7.71 -6.81
C ASN A 194 -2.93 9.17 -6.87
N ASP A 195 -2.22 10.09 -6.19
CA ASP A 195 -2.46 11.53 -6.30
C ASP A 195 -2.38 12.00 -7.76
N SER A 196 -3.33 12.85 -8.16
CA SER A 196 -3.49 13.33 -9.54
C SER A 196 -2.29 14.15 -10.04
N ARG A 197 -1.41 14.61 -9.15
CA ARG A 197 -0.18 15.32 -9.49
C ARG A 197 0.96 14.38 -9.87
N ILE A 198 0.96 13.13 -9.40
CA ILE A 198 2.05 12.16 -9.64
C ILE A 198 1.71 11.11 -10.69
N VAL A 199 0.44 10.72 -10.85
CA VAL A 199 0.03 9.70 -11.85
C VAL A 199 0.43 10.10 -13.28
N PRO A 200 0.12 11.32 -13.79
CA PRO A 200 0.46 11.69 -15.16
C PRO A 200 1.97 11.79 -15.41
N LEU A 201 2.75 12.07 -14.37
CA LEU A 201 4.21 12.13 -14.45
C LEU A 201 4.82 10.73 -14.49
N ARG A 202 4.31 9.80 -13.66
CA ARG A 202 4.68 8.38 -13.74
C ARG A 202 4.32 7.78 -15.10
N SER A 203 3.12 8.06 -15.62
CA SER A 203 2.71 7.58 -16.95
C SER A 203 3.68 8.03 -18.04
N ARG A 204 4.09 9.30 -18.03
CA ARG A 204 5.11 9.83 -18.97
C ARG A 204 6.45 9.13 -18.83
N LEU A 205 6.95 8.96 -17.61
CA LEU A 205 8.19 8.22 -17.36
C LEU A 205 8.11 6.78 -17.90
N MET A 206 7.01 6.09 -17.63
CA MET A 206 6.80 4.72 -18.09
C MET A 206 6.74 4.63 -19.62
N GLN A 207 6.09 5.59 -20.28
CA GLN A 207 6.08 5.70 -21.74
C GLN A 207 7.48 5.97 -22.30
N GLU A 208 8.25 6.88 -21.70
CA GLU A 208 9.64 7.15 -22.09
C GLU A 208 10.51 5.89 -21.99
N VAL A 209 10.44 5.16 -20.87
CA VAL A 209 11.18 3.90 -20.70
C VAL A 209 10.77 2.87 -21.74
N GLY A 210 9.47 2.73 -22.00
CA GLY A 210 8.96 1.82 -23.04
C GLY A 210 9.42 2.21 -24.44
N VAL A 211 9.52 3.50 -24.76
CA VAL A 211 10.07 4.01 -26.02
C VAL A 211 11.57 3.67 -26.13
N LEU A 212 12.36 4.00 -25.11
CA LEU A 212 13.79 3.71 -25.07
C LEU A 212 14.07 2.22 -25.27
N ALA A 213 13.33 1.36 -24.56
CA ALA A 213 13.48 -0.08 -24.63
C ALA A 213 13.12 -0.70 -26.00
N ARG A 214 12.47 0.04 -26.92
CA ARG A 214 12.24 -0.40 -28.30
C ARG A 214 13.38 -0.07 -29.26
N PHE A 215 14.22 0.90 -28.92
CA PHE A 215 15.32 1.35 -29.79
C PHE A 215 16.61 0.50 -29.66
N GLY A 216 16.58 -0.58 -28.86
CA GLY A 216 17.61 -1.62 -28.84
C GLY A 216 18.73 -1.38 -27.81
N ASP A 217 19.81 -2.16 -27.95
CA ASP A 217 20.89 -2.30 -26.95
C ASP A 217 22.05 -1.31 -27.14
N ALA A 218 21.80 -0.15 -27.76
CA ALA A 218 22.83 0.87 -27.90
C ALA A 218 23.29 1.34 -26.49
N PRO A 219 24.61 1.43 -26.22
CA PRO A 219 25.11 1.73 -24.88
C PRO A 219 24.54 3.02 -24.26
N GLU A 220 24.32 4.04 -25.09
CA GLU A 220 23.75 5.32 -24.65
C GLU A 220 22.28 5.19 -24.24
N ILE A 221 21.51 4.35 -24.94
CA ILE A 221 20.11 4.07 -24.62
C ILE A 221 20.03 3.23 -23.34
N GLN A 222 20.90 2.23 -23.20
CA GLN A 222 20.95 1.41 -21.99
C GLN A 222 21.29 2.27 -20.77
N ALA A 223 22.26 3.18 -20.89
CA ALA A 223 22.58 4.13 -19.81
C ALA A 223 21.39 5.03 -19.42
N LEU A 224 20.58 5.47 -20.39
CA LEU A 224 19.35 6.25 -20.11
C LEU A 224 18.27 5.41 -19.40
N ILE A 225 18.14 4.12 -19.74
CA ILE A 225 17.23 3.21 -19.07
C ILE A 225 17.71 2.95 -17.64
N ASP A 226 18.99 2.63 -17.46
CA ASP A 226 19.61 2.34 -16.17
C ASP A 226 19.44 3.51 -15.20
N ALA A 227 19.68 4.75 -15.66
CA ALA A 227 19.47 5.96 -14.87
C ALA A 227 18.00 6.19 -14.46
N LYS A 228 17.02 5.56 -15.12
CA LYS A 228 15.59 5.65 -14.79
C LYS A 228 15.12 4.52 -13.87
N VAL A 229 15.76 3.36 -13.92
CA VAL A 229 15.37 2.18 -13.13
C VAL A 229 16.24 1.94 -11.89
N GLU A 230 17.36 2.66 -11.77
CA GLU A 230 18.23 2.54 -10.59
C GLU A 230 17.47 2.83 -9.29
N PRO A 231 17.80 2.17 -8.16
CA PRO A 231 17.02 2.26 -6.93
C PRO A 231 16.86 3.68 -6.36
N GLN A 232 17.74 4.62 -6.71
CA GLN A 232 17.69 6.01 -6.22
C GLN A 232 16.93 6.96 -7.15
N ALA A 233 16.58 6.52 -8.37
CA ALA A 233 15.87 7.33 -9.33
C ALA A 233 14.42 7.61 -8.90
N GLN A 234 13.88 8.71 -9.40
CA GLN A 234 12.49 9.09 -9.18
C GLN A 234 11.56 8.06 -9.82
N TRP A 235 10.65 7.49 -9.03
CA TRP A 235 9.70 6.47 -9.49
C TRP A 235 10.37 5.27 -10.19
N SER A 236 11.56 4.89 -9.73
CA SER A 236 12.33 3.75 -10.22
C SER A 236 11.50 2.46 -10.31
N ALA A 237 10.58 2.23 -9.37
CA ALA A 237 9.71 1.05 -9.41
C ALA A 237 8.71 1.09 -10.59
N ALA A 238 8.17 2.26 -10.91
CA ALA A 238 7.29 2.44 -12.07
C ALA A 238 8.08 2.28 -13.38
N ALA A 239 9.28 2.85 -13.45
CA ALA A 239 10.19 2.70 -14.58
C ALA A 239 10.59 1.22 -14.80
N ALA A 240 10.96 0.51 -13.74
CA ALA A 240 11.29 -0.91 -13.79
C ALA A 240 10.10 -1.76 -14.26
N THR A 241 8.89 -1.42 -13.81
CA THR A 241 7.64 -2.05 -14.27
C THR A 241 7.43 -1.86 -15.78
N ALA A 242 7.62 -0.64 -16.30
CA ALA A 242 7.50 -0.37 -17.73
C ALA A 242 8.53 -1.13 -18.56
N LEU A 243 9.78 -1.20 -18.09
CA LEU A 243 10.84 -1.98 -18.73
C LEU A 243 10.51 -3.48 -18.75
N ALA A 244 10.01 -4.03 -17.64
CA ALA A 244 9.61 -5.43 -17.54
C ALA A 244 8.45 -5.76 -18.49
N LEU A 245 7.44 -4.89 -18.59
CA LEU A 245 6.32 -5.04 -19.52
C LEU A 245 6.79 -5.03 -20.97
N GLN A 246 7.66 -4.09 -21.36
CA GLN A 246 8.19 -4.03 -22.72
C GLN A 246 9.01 -5.27 -23.07
N ARG A 247 9.85 -5.76 -22.14
CA ARG A 247 10.62 -7.01 -22.33
C ARG A 247 9.70 -8.22 -22.47
N ALA A 248 8.59 -8.27 -21.74
CA ALA A 248 7.59 -9.33 -21.86
C ALA A 248 6.91 -9.31 -23.25
N CYS A 249 6.55 -8.14 -23.78
CA CYS A 249 5.96 -8.00 -25.11
C CYS A 249 6.95 -8.31 -26.26
N ASN A 250 8.24 -8.01 -26.08
CA ASN A 250 9.28 -8.24 -27.08
C ASN A 250 9.82 -9.69 -27.10
N ARG A 251 9.46 -10.51 -26.10
CA ARG A 251 9.88 -11.90 -26.06
C ARG A 251 9.25 -12.61 -27.26
N PRO A 252 10.03 -13.25 -28.15
CA PRO A 252 9.45 -14.02 -29.24
C PRO A 252 8.49 -15.03 -28.63
N ILE A 253 7.26 -15.10 -29.17
CA ILE A 253 6.34 -16.18 -28.85
C ILE A 253 7.13 -17.45 -29.21
N ALA A 254 7.56 -18.20 -28.20
CA ALA A 254 8.20 -19.48 -28.45
C ALA A 254 7.26 -20.26 -29.38
N ALA A 255 7.80 -20.85 -30.45
CA ALA A 255 7.05 -21.81 -31.27
C ALA A 255 6.28 -22.71 -30.32
N PRO A 256 4.97 -22.98 -30.55
CA PRO A 256 4.16 -23.69 -29.60
C PRO A 256 4.93 -24.96 -29.25
N ALA A 257 5.41 -25.03 -28.00
CA ALA A 257 5.96 -26.27 -27.51
C ALA A 257 4.88 -27.31 -27.79
N GLN A 258 5.26 -28.48 -28.33
CA GLN A 258 4.38 -29.64 -28.45
C GLN A 258 3.44 -29.61 -27.28
N PRO A 259 2.11 -29.70 -27.47
CA PRO A 259 1.15 -29.40 -26.42
C PRO A 259 1.62 -30.16 -25.20
N ALA A 260 2.25 -29.43 -24.28
CA ALA A 260 2.44 -29.96 -22.97
C ALA A 260 0.99 -30.26 -22.63
N THR A 261 0.74 -31.48 -22.19
CA THR A 261 -0.30 -31.71 -21.19
C THR A 261 0.08 -30.87 -19.97
N THR A 262 0.13 -29.55 -20.14
CA THR A 262 -0.27 -28.57 -19.16
C THR A 262 -1.58 -29.17 -18.72
N PRO A 263 -1.65 -29.71 -17.50
CA PRO A 263 -2.95 -29.96 -16.91
C PRO A 263 -3.70 -28.66 -17.17
N VAL A 264 -4.93 -28.75 -17.66
CA VAL A 264 -5.85 -27.65 -17.43
C VAL A 264 -5.79 -27.48 -15.92
N VAL A 265 -4.97 -26.54 -15.46
CA VAL A 265 -5.01 -26.09 -14.08
C VAL A 265 -6.30 -25.33 -14.10
N THR A 266 -7.40 -26.07 -13.90
CA THR A 266 -8.65 -25.51 -13.43
C THR A 266 -8.20 -24.50 -12.38
N PRO A 267 -8.45 -23.19 -12.57
CA PRO A 267 -8.04 -22.22 -11.57
C PRO A 267 -8.59 -22.77 -10.27
N VAL A 268 -7.70 -23.16 -9.35
CA VAL A 268 -8.16 -23.63 -8.05
C VAL A 268 -8.78 -22.38 -7.47
N LEU A 269 -10.11 -22.31 -7.52
CA LEU A 269 -10.92 -21.34 -6.80
C LEU A 269 -10.42 -21.40 -5.37
N ASP A 270 -9.59 -20.43 -4.99
CA ASP A 270 -9.18 -20.27 -3.61
C ASP A 270 -10.31 -19.50 -2.93
N PRO A 271 -11.19 -20.16 -2.14
CA PRO A 271 -12.33 -19.48 -1.51
C PRO A 271 -11.87 -18.41 -0.52
N ARG A 272 -10.58 -18.35 -0.20
CA ARG A 272 -9.98 -17.30 0.62
C ARG A 272 -9.81 -16.01 -0.17
N ARG A 273 -9.61 -16.06 -1.49
CA ARG A 273 -9.51 -14.87 -2.35
C ARG A 273 -10.83 -14.10 -2.38
N SER A 274 -11.95 -14.80 -2.50
CA SER A 274 -13.29 -14.21 -2.48
C SER A 274 -13.66 -13.55 -1.15
N ARG A 275 -12.82 -13.67 -0.11
CA ARG A 275 -12.95 -12.87 1.13
C ARG A 275 -12.34 -11.48 1.01
N VAL A 276 -11.48 -11.23 0.02
CA VAL A 276 -10.76 -9.97 -0.18
C VAL A 276 -11.26 -9.19 -1.39
N ASP A 277 -11.50 -9.86 -2.52
CA ASP A 277 -12.01 -9.23 -3.74
C ASP A 277 -13.19 -9.98 -4.40
N LEU A 278 -13.76 -9.39 -5.44
CA LEU A 278 -14.97 -9.87 -6.11
C LEU A 278 -14.68 -10.80 -7.30
N ARG A 279 -13.42 -11.08 -7.63
CA ARG A 279 -13.05 -11.69 -8.92
C ARG A 279 -13.69 -13.07 -9.14
N ASP A 280 -13.75 -13.89 -8.10
CA ASP A 280 -14.41 -15.20 -8.15
C ASP A 280 -15.93 -15.10 -8.17
N LEU A 281 -16.49 -14.03 -7.62
CA LEU A 281 -17.94 -13.85 -7.55
C LEU A 281 -18.55 -13.42 -8.88
N LEU A 282 -17.73 -12.98 -9.84
CA LEU A 282 -18.18 -12.57 -11.17
C LEU A 282 -18.80 -13.73 -11.96
N GLU A 283 -18.40 -14.97 -11.72
CA GLU A 283 -18.94 -16.14 -12.43
C GLU A 283 -20.44 -16.38 -12.13
N TYR A 284 -20.95 -15.79 -11.05
CA TYR A 284 -22.35 -15.89 -10.62
C TYR A 284 -23.20 -14.67 -10.99
N LEU A 285 -22.64 -13.75 -11.79
CA LEU A 285 -23.31 -12.54 -12.26
C LEU A 285 -23.59 -12.66 -13.76
N ASP A 286 -24.61 -11.96 -14.24
CA ASP A 286 -24.96 -11.95 -15.66
C ASP A 286 -23.82 -11.29 -16.48
N PRO A 287 -23.33 -11.96 -17.55
CA PRO A 287 -22.23 -11.42 -18.36
C PRO A 287 -22.56 -10.11 -19.07
N ASP A 288 -23.81 -9.90 -19.48
CA ASP A 288 -24.22 -8.66 -20.15
C ASP A 288 -24.31 -7.51 -19.15
N ASP A 289 -24.80 -7.78 -17.93
CA ASP A 289 -24.78 -6.80 -16.83
C ASP A 289 -23.34 -6.44 -16.42
N LEU A 290 -22.44 -7.42 -16.34
CA LEU A 290 -21.01 -7.17 -16.06
C LEU A 290 -20.34 -6.33 -17.14
N LYS A 291 -20.69 -6.56 -18.42
CA LYS A 291 -20.20 -5.79 -19.55
C LYS A 291 -20.72 -4.35 -19.52
N ALA A 292 -21.97 -4.14 -19.10
CA ALA A 292 -22.55 -2.81 -18.90
C ALA A 292 -21.97 -2.11 -17.65
N GLY A 293 -21.56 -2.89 -16.65
CA GLY A 293 -21.13 -2.43 -15.34
C GLY A 293 -22.29 -2.44 -14.34
N ILE A 294 -22.13 -3.18 -13.25
CA ILE A 294 -23.19 -3.37 -12.25
C ILE A 294 -23.09 -2.25 -11.22
N THR A 295 -24.20 -1.55 -10.99
CA THR A 295 -24.25 -0.51 -9.95
C THR A 295 -24.39 -1.14 -8.57
N LEU A 296 -23.49 -0.77 -7.67
CA LEU A 296 -23.57 -1.04 -6.24
C LEU A 296 -23.99 0.22 -5.49
N THR A 297 -24.75 0.06 -4.42
CA THR A 297 -25.17 1.17 -3.56
C THR A 297 -24.74 0.92 -2.12
N GLY A 298 -24.45 1.98 -1.37
CA GLY A 298 -24.14 1.89 0.06
C GLY A 298 -24.57 3.16 0.77
N ARG A 299 -25.02 3.05 2.02
CA ARG A 299 -25.52 4.21 2.78
C ARG A 299 -24.67 4.46 4.00
N TYR A 300 -24.18 5.69 4.15
CA TYR A 300 -23.39 6.11 5.32
C TYR A 300 -23.73 7.55 5.69
N ASN A 301 -23.97 7.81 6.98
CA ASN A 301 -24.33 9.14 7.50
C ASN A 301 -25.46 9.83 6.71
N ARG A 302 -26.52 9.07 6.38
CA ARG A 302 -27.70 9.49 5.59
C ARG A 302 -27.42 9.78 4.10
N THR A 303 -26.18 9.77 3.65
CA THR A 303 -25.77 9.90 2.25
C THR A 303 -25.75 8.52 1.57
N VAL A 304 -26.22 8.47 0.32
CA VAL A 304 -26.10 7.30 -0.55
C VAL A 304 -24.87 7.46 -1.43
N TYR A 305 -24.05 6.43 -1.45
CA TYR A 305 -22.85 6.31 -2.28
C TYR A 305 -23.08 5.22 -3.32
N GLN A 306 -22.42 5.37 -4.46
CA GLN A 306 -22.49 4.41 -5.57
C GLN A 306 -21.09 3.98 -5.98
N ALA A 307 -20.99 2.75 -6.44
CA ALA A 307 -19.83 2.21 -7.14
C ALA A 307 -20.30 1.47 -8.39
N THR A 308 -19.46 1.38 -9.42
CA THR A 308 -19.71 0.51 -10.57
C THR A 308 -18.75 -0.67 -10.51
N LEU A 309 -19.27 -1.89 -10.36
CA LEU A 309 -18.52 -3.13 -10.51
C LEU A 309 -18.23 -3.37 -11.99
N LYS A 310 -16.95 -3.46 -12.33
CA LYS A 310 -16.44 -3.75 -13.67
C LYS A 310 -16.30 -5.26 -13.90
N SER A 311 -16.20 -5.66 -15.16
CA SER A 311 -16.07 -7.05 -15.60
C SER A 311 -14.77 -7.74 -15.17
N ASP A 312 -13.78 -7.01 -14.67
CA ASP A 312 -12.52 -7.54 -14.14
C ASP A 312 -12.50 -7.66 -12.60
N GLY A 313 -13.61 -7.28 -11.95
CA GLY A 313 -13.82 -7.33 -10.51
C GLY A 313 -13.44 -6.05 -9.78
N GLU A 314 -12.96 -5.02 -10.49
CA GLU A 314 -12.66 -3.72 -9.88
C GLU A 314 -13.93 -2.89 -9.66
N LEU A 315 -13.95 -2.15 -8.56
CA LEU A 315 -15.01 -1.20 -8.21
C LEU A 315 -14.57 0.20 -8.58
N ASP A 316 -15.34 0.83 -9.47
CA ASP A 316 -15.19 2.24 -9.80
C ASP A 316 -15.94 3.10 -8.80
N VAL A 317 -15.19 3.85 -7.99
CA VAL A 317 -15.71 4.85 -7.05
C VAL A 317 -15.12 6.20 -7.41
N LEU A 318 -15.96 7.13 -7.86
CA LEU A 318 -15.56 8.48 -8.23
C LEU A 318 -14.46 8.51 -9.32
N GLY A 319 -14.52 7.60 -10.29
CA GLY A 319 -13.53 7.47 -11.37
C GLY A 319 -12.25 6.72 -10.96
N ARG A 320 -12.30 5.96 -9.86
CA ARG A 320 -11.16 5.22 -9.30
C ARG A 320 -11.48 3.76 -9.20
N LEU A 321 -10.58 2.95 -9.75
CA LEU A 321 -10.66 1.52 -9.66
C LEU A 321 -10.00 1.02 -8.37
N TRP A 322 -10.74 0.21 -7.63
CA TRP A 322 -10.32 -0.45 -6.39
C TRP A 322 -10.68 -1.93 -6.45
N ARG A 323 -9.77 -2.81 -6.04
CA ARG A 323 -10.02 -4.25 -6.13
C ARG A 323 -10.84 -4.79 -4.97
N THR A 324 -10.70 -4.18 -3.79
CA THR A 324 -11.41 -4.65 -2.60
C THR A 324 -12.66 -3.82 -2.31
N PRO A 325 -13.79 -4.46 -1.95
CA PRO A 325 -14.99 -3.77 -1.49
C PRO A 325 -14.70 -2.79 -0.35
N THR A 326 -13.87 -3.21 0.61
CA THR A 326 -13.57 -2.44 1.82
C THR A 326 -12.81 -1.16 1.51
N THR A 327 -11.75 -1.21 0.69
CA THR A 327 -11.04 0.02 0.30
C THR A 327 -11.95 0.94 -0.50
N ALA A 328 -12.75 0.40 -1.43
CA ALA A 328 -13.72 1.18 -2.22
C ALA A 328 -14.73 1.93 -1.32
N ALA A 329 -15.27 1.26 -0.30
CA ALA A 329 -16.21 1.87 0.65
C ALA A 329 -15.56 2.97 1.51
N ARG A 330 -14.34 2.73 1.99
CA ARG A 330 -13.57 3.71 2.77
C ARG A 330 -13.23 4.95 1.95
N VAL A 331 -12.96 4.78 0.66
CA VAL A 331 -12.71 5.87 -0.28
C VAL A 331 -14.00 6.66 -0.55
N ALA A 332 -15.11 5.97 -0.78
CA ALA A 332 -16.41 6.62 -1.03
C ALA A 332 -16.82 7.51 0.16
N THR A 333 -16.66 7.00 1.38
CA THR A 333 -17.22 7.61 2.59
C THR A 333 -16.24 8.48 3.38
N GLY A 334 -14.93 8.31 3.16
CA GLY A 334 -13.87 8.88 3.99
C GLY A 334 -13.74 8.23 5.38
N SER A 335 -14.58 7.25 5.72
CA SER A 335 -14.52 6.54 6.99
C SER A 335 -13.48 5.43 6.94
N ARG A 336 -12.72 5.25 8.02
CA ARG A 336 -11.69 4.19 8.13
C ARG A 336 -12.22 2.89 8.74
N GLN A 337 -13.45 2.92 9.27
CA GLN A 337 -14.05 1.81 10.04
C GLN A 337 -15.11 1.05 9.25
N ILE A 338 -15.34 1.39 7.98
CA ILE A 338 -16.32 0.69 7.16
C ILE A 338 -15.74 -0.63 6.66
N ASP A 339 -16.54 -1.68 6.78
CA ASP A 339 -16.41 -2.94 6.04
C ASP A 339 -17.20 -2.84 4.73
N GLY A 340 -16.52 -3.01 3.60
CA GLY A 340 -17.13 -2.87 2.29
C GLY A 340 -18.06 -4.02 1.92
N TRP A 341 -17.87 -5.20 2.54
CA TRP A 341 -18.69 -6.37 2.27
C TRP A 341 -20.12 -6.19 2.77
N ASP A 342 -20.28 -5.58 3.94
CA ASP A 342 -21.60 -5.27 4.51
C ASP A 342 -22.16 -3.94 3.98
N PHE A 343 -21.29 -3.03 3.55
CA PHE A 343 -21.69 -1.70 3.09
C PHE A 343 -22.28 -1.70 1.68
N TRP A 344 -21.64 -2.38 0.74
CA TRP A 344 -22.09 -2.38 -0.65
C TRP A 344 -23.20 -3.39 -0.87
N ARG A 345 -24.26 -2.94 -1.52
CA ARG A 345 -25.42 -3.72 -1.92
C ARG A 345 -25.50 -3.84 -3.42
N LEU A 346 -25.90 -5.02 -3.87
CA LEU A 346 -26.10 -5.38 -5.26
C LEU A 346 -27.54 -5.88 -5.44
N THR A 347 -28.14 -5.58 -6.59
CA THR A 347 -29.49 -6.02 -6.94
C THR A 347 -29.41 -7.03 -8.07
N ILE A 348 -29.77 -8.28 -7.82
CA ILE A 348 -29.87 -9.34 -8.85
C ILE A 348 -31.33 -9.75 -8.96
N ALA A 349 -31.87 -9.69 -10.19
CA ALA A 349 -33.26 -10.08 -10.47
C ALA A 349 -34.29 -9.43 -9.53
N GLY A 350 -34.08 -8.16 -9.16
CA GLY A 350 -34.95 -7.40 -8.26
C GLY A 350 -34.76 -7.66 -6.78
N VAL A 351 -33.84 -8.55 -6.38
CA VAL A 351 -33.51 -8.83 -4.98
C VAL A 351 -32.23 -8.09 -4.60
N GLU A 352 -32.34 -7.19 -3.62
CA GLU A 352 -31.19 -6.46 -3.07
C GLU A 352 -30.57 -7.23 -1.90
N GLN A 353 -29.25 -7.40 -1.94
CA GLN A 353 -28.46 -8.07 -0.90
C GLN A 353 -27.08 -7.42 -0.75
N THR A 354 -26.42 -7.59 0.39
CA THR A 354 -25.04 -7.12 0.58
C THR A 354 -24.05 -8.01 -0.20
N LEU A 355 -22.85 -7.49 -0.48
CA LEU A 355 -21.77 -8.33 -1.03
C LEU A 355 -21.40 -9.46 -0.06
N ALA A 356 -21.53 -9.27 1.25
CA ALA A 356 -21.30 -10.31 2.25
C ALA A 356 -22.33 -11.44 2.14
N GLU A 357 -23.62 -11.12 2.02
CA GLU A 357 -24.71 -12.08 1.82
C GLU A 357 -24.53 -12.85 0.51
N PHE A 358 -24.21 -12.13 -0.57
CA PHE A 358 -23.93 -12.73 -1.88
C PHE A 358 -22.73 -13.67 -1.81
N ARG A 359 -21.62 -13.24 -1.19
CA ARG A 359 -20.45 -14.10 -0.99
C ARG A 359 -20.80 -15.36 -0.20
N ALA A 360 -21.53 -15.24 0.91
CA ALA A 360 -21.88 -16.37 1.76
C ALA A 360 -22.74 -17.42 1.03
N LYS A 361 -23.57 -17.00 0.06
CA LYS A 361 -24.37 -17.90 -0.78
C LYS A 361 -23.52 -18.76 -1.73
N HIS A 362 -22.44 -18.20 -2.27
CA HIS A 362 -21.60 -18.85 -3.30
C HIS A 362 -20.32 -19.48 -2.74
N PHE A 363 -19.78 -18.91 -1.65
CA PHE A 363 -18.62 -19.39 -0.93
C PHE A 363 -18.95 -19.45 0.57
N PRO A 364 -19.77 -20.42 1.01
CA PRO A 364 -20.13 -20.56 2.41
C PRO A 364 -18.85 -20.83 3.25
N PRO A 365 -18.76 -20.29 4.47
CA PRO A 365 -17.65 -20.59 5.35
C PRO A 365 -17.59 -22.10 5.59
N ALA A 366 -16.38 -22.67 5.59
CA ALA A 366 -16.19 -24.09 5.87
C ALA A 366 -16.88 -24.42 7.21
N THR A 367 -17.82 -25.37 7.19
CA THR A 367 -18.43 -25.90 8.40
C THR A 367 -17.31 -26.44 9.27
N ARG A 368 -17.09 -25.83 10.44
CA ARG A 368 -16.18 -26.41 11.44
C ARG A 368 -16.73 -27.80 11.80
N PRO A 369 -15.91 -28.87 11.72
CA PRO A 369 -16.32 -30.19 12.17
C PRO A 369 -16.63 -30.21 13.66
#